data_AF-A0A959H5U1-F1
#
_entry.id   AF-A0A959H5U1-F1
#
_cell.length_a   1.000
_cell.length_b   1.000
_cell.length_c   1.000
_cell.angle_alpha   90.00
_cell.angle_beta   90.00
_cell.angle_gamma   90.00
#
_symmetry.space_group_name_H-M   'P 1'
#
loop_
_entity.id
_entity.type
_entity.pdbx_description
1 polymer ?
#
loop_
_entity_poly.entity_id
_entity_poly.type
_entity_poly.pdbx_seq_one_letter_code
_entity_poly.pdbx_strand_id
1 'polypeptide(L)'
;MKKFSFSIIALSFILVLGCKKNDDSPSNAVTILGCNKVEYRGNDFTINCAPGVVSFQVTTTQNGNTASFMVECESGCLKTVTPN
;
A
#
# COMPACT_ATOMS: atom_id res chain seq x y z
N MET A 1 45.96 11.07 2.43
CA MET A 1 45.47 10.97 3.83
C MET A 1 44.60 12.20 4.09
N LYS A 2 43.29 12.12 3.81
CA LYS A 2 42.20 11.84 4.77
C LYS A 2 42.01 12.97 5.79
N LYS A 3 40.98 13.80 5.56
CA LYS A 3 40.10 14.41 6.59
C LYS A 3 38.93 15.12 5.90
N PHE A 4 37.88 14.35 5.62
CA PHE A 4 36.54 14.87 5.41
C PHE A 4 35.97 15.24 6.77
N SER A 5 35.57 16.49 6.93
CA SER A 5 34.75 16.91 8.07
C SER A 5 33.83 18.03 7.61
N PHE A 6 32.60 17.65 7.27
CA PHE A 6 31.46 18.52 7.50
C PHE A 6 30.44 17.71 8.28
N SER A 7 30.25 18.18 9.51
CA SER A 7 29.19 17.82 10.42
C SER A 7 27.84 18.10 9.76
N ILE A 8 26.95 17.11 9.72
CA ILE A 8 25.51 17.34 9.53
C ILE A 8 24.81 16.63 10.68
N ILE A 9 24.33 17.45 11.60
CA ILE A 9 23.45 17.11 12.70
C ILE A 9 22.04 16.95 12.13
N ALA A 10 21.34 15.92 12.61
CA ALA A 10 19.91 15.67 12.54
C ALA A 10 19.32 15.41 11.15
N LEU A 11 18.79 14.20 10.97
CA LEU A 11 17.43 14.07 10.48
C LEU A 11 16.85 12.76 11.00
N SER A 12 15.99 12.92 12.00
CA SER A 12 14.84 12.11 12.36
C SER A 12 14.78 10.68 11.82
N PHE A 13 14.65 9.72 12.74
CA PHE A 13 13.98 8.45 12.49
C PHE A 13 12.57 8.75 11.96
N ILE A 14 12.43 8.94 10.66
CA ILE A 14 11.13 8.87 10.00
C ILE A 14 10.85 7.38 9.93
N LEU A 15 10.05 6.90 10.87
CA LEU A 15 9.29 5.68 10.69
C LEU A 15 8.39 5.95 9.48
N VAL A 16 8.88 5.62 8.28
CA VAL A 16 8.07 5.67 7.07
C VAL A 16 7.07 4.53 7.20
N LEU A 17 5.97 4.83 7.89
CA LEU A 17 4.69 4.14 7.68
C LEU A 17 4.19 4.56 6.30
N GLY A 18 4.89 4.11 5.27
CA GLY A 18 4.67 4.47 3.89
C GLY A 18 4.74 3.21 3.06
N CYS A 19 3.63 2.47 3.04
CA CYS A 19 3.29 1.70 1.86
C CYS A 19 3.18 2.71 0.71
N LYS A 20 4.30 2.98 0.03
CA LYS A 20 4.31 3.77 -1.19
C LYS A 20 5.08 2.97 -2.24
N LYS A 21 4.37 2.01 -2.83
CA LYS A 21 4.70 1.46 -4.14
C LYS A 21 3.75 2.12 -5.12
N ASN A 22 4.19 3.21 -5.74
CA ASN A 22 3.59 3.73 -6.95
C ASN A 22 4.37 3.11 -8.10
N ASP A 23 3.90 1.97 -8.59
CA ASP A 23 4.32 1.42 -9.88
C ASP A 23 3.39 2.01 -10.95
N ASP A 24 3.95 2.92 -11.75
CA ASP A 24 3.32 3.55 -12.90
C ASP A 24 3.06 2.47 -13.97
N SER A 25 1.80 2.06 -14.15
CA SER A 25 1.38 1.26 -15.31
C SER A 25 -0.08 1.57 -15.68
N PRO A 26 -0.37 2.01 -16.91
CA PRO A 26 -1.68 2.55 -17.24
C PRO A 26 -2.73 1.44 -17.42
N SER A 27 -3.91 1.67 -16.85
CA SER A 27 -5.24 1.08 -17.14
C SER A 27 -5.83 0.06 -16.16
N ASN A 28 -5.05 -0.60 -15.29
CA ASN A 28 -5.58 -1.44 -14.19
C ASN A 28 -4.71 -1.38 -12.91
N ALA A 29 -3.86 -0.37 -12.77
CA ALA A 29 -3.03 -0.24 -11.58
C ALA A 29 -3.93 -0.08 -10.34
N VAL A 30 -3.65 -0.91 -9.33
CA VAL A 30 -4.15 -0.74 -7.97
C VAL A 30 -3.04 -0.09 -7.18
N THR A 31 -3.33 1.03 -6.54
CA THR A 31 -2.36 1.73 -5.68
C THR A 31 -2.71 1.48 -4.23
N ILE A 32 -1.76 0.97 -3.43
CA ILE A 32 -1.96 0.82 -1.99
C ILE A 32 -1.63 2.16 -1.32
N LEU A 33 -2.66 2.83 -0.79
CA LEU A 33 -2.56 4.13 -0.14
C LEU A 33 -2.26 4.02 1.37
N GLY A 34 -2.49 2.85 1.96
CA GLY A 34 -2.20 2.59 3.37
C GLY A 34 -2.48 1.15 3.76
N CYS A 35 -2.33 0.84 5.05
CA CYS A 35 -2.44 -0.51 5.60
C CYS A 35 -3.77 -1.21 5.27
N ASN A 36 -4.86 -0.46 5.08
CA ASN A 36 -6.19 -0.99 4.74
C ASN A 36 -6.87 -0.22 3.58
N LYS A 37 -6.12 0.58 2.82
CA LYS A 37 -6.71 1.47 1.80
C LYS A 37 -6.01 1.29 0.46
N VAL A 38 -6.78 1.14 -0.59
CA VAL A 38 -6.30 1.08 -1.97
C VAL A 38 -7.10 2.02 -2.87
N GLU A 39 -6.48 2.48 -3.94
CA GLU A 39 -7.12 3.18 -5.04
C GLU A 39 -7.13 2.27 -6.26
N TYR A 40 -8.30 2.11 -6.90
CA TYR A 40 -8.46 1.38 -8.14
C TYR A 40 -9.39 2.15 -9.07
N ARG A 41 -8.94 2.42 -10.30
CA ARG A 41 -9.68 3.21 -11.30
C ARG A 41 -10.17 4.57 -10.77
N GLY A 42 -9.34 5.26 -9.99
CA GLY A 42 -9.68 6.54 -9.37
C GLY A 42 -10.72 6.47 -8.24
N ASN A 43 -11.04 5.26 -7.76
CA ASN A 43 -11.93 5.05 -6.62
C ASN A 43 -11.16 4.46 -5.45
N ASP A 44 -11.38 5.04 -4.27
CA ASP A 44 -10.86 4.50 -3.02
C ASP A 44 -11.66 3.28 -2.58
N PHE A 45 -10.97 2.25 -2.12
CA PHE A 45 -11.53 1.05 -1.51
C PHE A 45 -10.85 0.77 -0.17
N THR A 46 -11.65 0.37 0.83
CA THR A 46 -11.15 -0.05 2.13
C THR A 46 -11.17 -1.58 2.18
N ILE A 47 -10.02 -2.18 2.51
CA ILE A 47 -9.83 -3.62 2.60
C ILE A 47 -9.15 -3.89 3.93
N ASN A 48 -9.77 -4.69 4.79
CA ASN A 48 -9.25 -4.94 6.12
C ASN A 48 -8.40 -6.23 6.15
N CYS A 49 -7.14 -6.10 6.53
CA CYS A 49 -6.28 -7.25 6.79
C CYS A 49 -6.37 -7.66 8.26
N ALA A 50 -6.89 -8.86 8.53
CA ALA A 50 -6.85 -9.42 9.88
C ALA A 50 -5.48 -10.08 10.15
N PRO A 51 -4.93 -9.98 11.38
CA PRO A 51 -3.72 -10.69 11.74
C PRO A 51 -3.92 -12.20 11.59
N GLY A 52 -3.00 -12.86 10.88
CA GLY A 52 -3.07 -14.31 10.59
C GLY A 52 -3.69 -14.66 9.23
N VAL A 53 -4.29 -13.69 8.54
CA VAL A 53 -4.73 -13.88 7.14
C VAL A 53 -3.57 -13.54 6.22
N VAL A 54 -3.24 -14.47 5.31
CA VAL A 54 -2.12 -14.31 4.36
C VAL A 54 -2.61 -13.86 3.00
N SER A 55 -3.69 -14.47 2.50
CA SER A 55 -4.28 -14.07 1.22
C SER A 55 -5.77 -14.43 1.15
N PHE A 56 -6.55 -13.58 0.46
CA PHE A 56 -7.99 -13.79 0.24
C PHE A 56 -8.49 -12.99 -0.95
N GLN A 57 -9.62 -13.42 -1.51
CA GLN A 57 -10.38 -12.63 -2.47
C GLN A 57 -11.43 -11.80 -1.74
N VAL A 58 -11.58 -10.54 -2.13
CA VAL A 58 -12.62 -9.64 -1.62
C VAL A 58 -13.32 -8.95 -2.78
N THR A 59 -14.64 -8.83 -2.67
CA THR A 59 -15.45 -7.98 -3.54
C THR A 59 -16.03 -6.87 -2.69
N THR A 60 -15.77 -5.63 -3.07
CA THR A 60 -16.20 -4.45 -2.32
C THR A 60 -16.84 -3.43 -3.24
N THR A 61 -17.86 -2.74 -2.73
CA THR A 61 -18.57 -1.69 -3.47
C THR A 61 -18.40 -0.37 -2.73
N GLN A 62 -17.78 0.61 -3.39
CA GLN A 62 -17.59 1.97 -2.85
C GLN A 62 -18.09 2.98 -3.88
N ASN A 63 -18.91 3.94 -3.43
CA ASN A 63 -19.50 4.99 -4.28
C ASN A 63 -20.20 4.46 -5.54
N GLY A 64 -20.86 3.30 -5.45
CA GLY A 64 -21.53 2.65 -6.59
C GLY A 64 -20.60 1.89 -7.53
N ASN A 65 -19.29 1.87 -7.27
CA ASN A 65 -18.31 1.09 -8.03
C ASN A 65 -18.02 -0.21 -7.30
N THR A 66 -18.28 -1.35 -7.96
CA THR A 66 -17.93 -2.67 -7.44
C THR A 66 -16.59 -3.10 -8.03
N ALA A 67 -15.69 -3.58 -7.17
CA ALA A 67 -14.41 -4.14 -7.59
C ALA A 67 -14.09 -5.42 -6.82
N SER A 68 -13.45 -6.37 -7.50
CA SER A 68 -12.95 -7.61 -6.92
C SER A 68 -11.43 -7.59 -6.90
N PHE A 69 -10.85 -7.98 -5.78
CA PHE A 69 -9.41 -7.98 -5.57
C PHE A 69 -8.96 -9.31 -4.98
N MET A 70 -7.82 -9.80 -5.45
CA MET A 70 -6.98 -10.72 -4.70
C MET A 70 -6.05 -9.91 -3.81
N VAL A 71 -6.09 -10.18 -2.51
CA VAL A 71 -5.39 -9.40 -1.49
C VAL A 71 -4.42 -10.33 -0.76
N GLU A 72 -3.19 -9.88 -0.62
CA GLU A 72 -2.21 -10.48 0.28
C GLU A 72 -1.95 -9.54 1.44
N CYS A 73 -1.96 -10.09 2.64
CA CYS A 73 -1.73 -9.37 3.89
C CYS A 73 -0.44 -9.84 4.56
N GLU A 74 0.25 -8.91 5.18
CA GLU A 74 1.41 -9.19 6.03
C GLU A 74 1.30 -8.38 7.32
N SER A 75 1.40 -9.07 8.45
CA SER A 75 1.35 -8.45 9.79
C SER A 75 0.10 -7.58 10.02
N GLY A 76 -1.04 -7.93 9.41
CA GLY A 76 -2.28 -7.18 9.53
C GLY A 76 -2.39 -5.95 8.61
N CYS A 77 -1.49 -5.81 7.63
CA CYS A 77 -1.56 -4.76 6.60
C CYS A 77 -1.55 -5.33 5.18
N LEU A 78 -2.12 -4.57 4.24
CA LEU A 78 -2.06 -4.86 2.82
C LEU A 78 -0.60 -4.90 2.34
N LYS A 79 -0.22 -6.01 1.70
CA LYS A 79 1.09 -6.20 1.09
C LYS A 79 1.02 -6.14 -0.44
N THR A 80 0.07 -6.87 -1.01
CA THR A 80 -0.19 -6.92 -2.45
C THR A 80 -1.68 -6.86 -2.68
N VAL A 81 -2.13 -6.12 -3.70
CA VAL A 81 -3.52 -6.13 -4.14
C VAL A 81 -3.54 -6.23 -5.67
N THR A 82 -4.28 -7.21 -6.18
CA THR A 82 -4.40 -7.48 -7.61
C THR A 82 -5.87 -7.50 -7.99
N PRO A 83 -6.31 -6.72 -8.99
CA PRO A 83 -7.70 -6.76 -9.42
C PRO A 83 -8.00 -8.11 -10.11
N ASN A 84 -9.17 -8.68 -9.84
CA ASN A 84 -9.66 -9.94 -10.44
C ASN A 84 -10.76 -9.71 -11.46
#